data_AF-A0AAW2VKU8-F1
#
_entry.id   AF-A0AAW2VKU8-F1
#
_cell.length_a   1.000
_cell.length_b   1.000
_cell.length_c   1.000
_cell.angle_alpha   90.00
_cell.angle_beta   90.00
_cell.angle_gamma   90.00
#
_symmetry.space_group_name_H-M   'P 1'
#
loop_
_entity.id
_entity.type
_entity.pdbx_description
1 polymer ?
#
loop_
_entity_poly.entity_id
_entity_poly.type
_entity_poly.pdbx_seq_one_letter_code
_entity_poly.pdbx_strand_id
1 'polypeptide(L)'
;MDDDNDLVEARKAELENKIHIRQLVLLFAGNVRLDVMDVLQRPPNLQRLRLFGYNCHRFPNWITSLNYLTVLDIRRCENCSSLPALGKLPMLDKLTVHSMRNLKCIGNEFLGIGENVGASDHEIAPSSSSKETKFPKLKELRFQQCSEWEEWEDISEDMEDVVCIMPSLHTMEIIMCPKLKALPHRLLRLTSSLQFLTIRNSELLLERYMKGSGDDWDVIAHVRNVKTEL
;
A
#
# COMPACT_ATOMS: atom_id res chain seq x y z
N MET A 1 -17.27 3.53 -27.27
CA MET A 1 -17.85 2.90 -26.06
C MET A 1 -18.72 3.97 -25.44
N ASP A 2 -19.99 3.67 -25.13
CA ASP A 2 -20.92 4.66 -24.61
C ASP A 2 -20.56 5.02 -23.17
N ASP A 3 -19.85 6.13 -23.00
CA ASP A 3 -19.34 6.61 -21.71
C ASP A 3 -20.45 6.86 -20.67
N ASP A 4 -21.68 7.15 -21.11
CA ASP A 4 -22.85 7.28 -20.23
C ASP A 4 -23.34 5.95 -19.67
N ASN A 5 -23.11 4.84 -20.38
CA ASN A 5 -23.59 3.53 -19.97
C ASN A 5 -22.83 3.00 -18.75
N ASP A 6 -21.51 3.24 -18.66
CA ASP A 6 -20.70 2.80 -17.52
C ASP A 6 -21.09 3.52 -16.22
N LEU A 7 -21.42 4.81 -16.28
CA LEU A 7 -21.91 5.58 -15.14
C LEU A 7 -23.30 5.10 -14.69
N VAL A 8 -24.18 4.79 -15.64
CA VAL A 8 -25.51 4.25 -15.36
C VAL A 8 -25.40 2.88 -14.70
N GLU A 9 -24.56 1.98 -15.21
CA GLU A 9 -24.34 0.65 -14.64
C GLU A 9 -23.67 0.71 -13.25
N ALA A 10 -22.71 1.62 -13.05
CA ALA A 10 -22.12 1.86 -11.74
C ALA A 10 -23.16 2.34 -10.71
N ARG A 11 -24.08 3.24 -11.10
CA ARG A 11 -25.20 3.68 -10.22
C ARG A 11 -26.13 2.53 -9.90
N LYS A 12 -26.52 1.72 -10.89
CA LYS A 12 -27.38 0.54 -10.70
C LYS A 12 -26.77 -0.51 -9.78
N ALA A 13 -25.45 -0.50 -9.60
CA ALA A 13 -24.79 -1.44 -8.70
C ALA A 13 -25.18 -1.21 -7.23
N GLU A 14 -25.55 0.02 -6.85
CA GLU A 14 -26.01 0.43 -5.51
C GLU A 14 -25.21 -0.23 -4.37
N LEU A 15 -23.87 -0.16 -4.45
CA LEU A 15 -23.02 -0.92 -3.53
C LEU A 15 -23.17 -0.45 -2.07
N GLU A 16 -23.57 0.80 -1.84
CA GLU A 16 -23.85 1.34 -0.51
C GLU A 16 -24.97 0.57 0.22
N ASN A 17 -25.99 0.10 -0.52
CA ASN A 17 -27.13 -0.62 0.04
C ASN A 17 -26.81 -2.11 0.31
N LYS A 18 -25.70 -2.62 -0.25
CA LYS A 18 -25.34 -4.03 -0.18
C LYS A 18 -24.54 -4.36 1.09
N ILE A 19 -25.17 -4.18 2.25
CA ILE A 19 -24.58 -4.33 3.59
C ILE A 19 -24.00 -5.72 3.89
N HIS A 20 -24.43 -6.75 3.14
CA HIS A 20 -23.99 -8.13 3.28
C HIS A 20 -22.74 -8.46 2.44
N ILE A 21 -22.35 -7.58 1.50
CA ILE A 21 -21.13 -7.79 0.71
C ILE A 21 -19.91 -7.68 1.63
N ARG A 22 -19.13 -8.75 1.64
CA ARG A 22 -17.83 -8.85 2.33
C ARG A 22 -16.66 -8.86 1.36
N GLN A 23 -16.90 -9.22 0.10
CA GLN A 23 -15.88 -9.29 -0.92
C GLN A 23 -16.39 -8.63 -2.20
N LEU A 24 -15.56 -7.76 -2.77
CA LEU A 24 -15.81 -7.05 -4.01
C LEU A 24 -14.60 -7.24 -4.91
N VAL A 25 -14.86 -7.64 -6.16
CA VAL A 25 -13.86 -7.72 -7.20
C VAL A 25 -14.30 -6.76 -8.30
N LEU A 26 -13.49 -5.75 -8.58
CA LEU A 26 -13.70 -4.80 -9.66
C LEU A 26 -12.72 -5.15 -10.79
N LEU A 27 -13.28 -5.47 -11.95
CA LEU A 27 -12.54 -5.81 -13.16
C LEU A 27 -12.73 -4.69 -14.16
N PHE A 28 -11.62 -4.08 -14.59
CA PHE A 28 -11.64 -2.99 -15.56
C PHE A 28 -10.95 -3.44 -16.84
N ALA A 29 -11.65 -3.31 -17.96
CA ALA A 29 -11.18 -3.75 -19.27
C ALA A 29 -10.52 -2.62 -20.10
N GLY A 30 -10.10 -1.52 -19.47
CA GLY A 30 -9.53 -0.37 -20.16
C GLY A 30 -9.43 0.88 -19.28
N ASN A 31 -9.37 2.05 -19.92
CA ASN A 31 -9.42 3.33 -19.22
C ASN A 31 -10.80 3.51 -18.57
N VAL A 32 -10.81 3.58 -17.25
CA VAL A 32 -11.99 3.91 -16.45
C VAL A 32 -11.95 5.40 -16.20
N ARG A 33 -13.09 6.08 -16.25
CA ARG A 33 -13.19 7.46 -15.79
C ARG A 33 -13.25 7.48 -14.26
N LEU A 34 -12.63 8.50 -13.64
CA LEU A 34 -12.61 8.64 -12.17
C LEU A 34 -14.03 8.79 -11.58
N ASP A 35 -14.94 9.44 -12.31
CA ASP A 35 -16.33 9.65 -11.89
C ASP A 35 -17.12 8.34 -11.72
N VAL A 36 -16.84 7.29 -12.52
CA VAL A 36 -17.43 5.95 -12.36
C VAL A 36 -17.05 5.36 -10.99
N MET A 37 -15.81 5.57 -10.54
CA MET A 37 -15.34 5.06 -9.25
C MET A 37 -15.91 5.81 -8.06
N ASP A 38 -16.12 7.11 -8.17
CA ASP A 38 -16.75 7.90 -7.11
C ASP A 38 -18.24 7.54 -6.97
N VAL A 39 -18.88 7.20 -8.09
CA VAL A 39 -20.28 6.78 -8.16
C VAL A 39 -20.53 5.39 -7.60
N LEU A 40 -19.56 4.47 -7.68
CA LEU A 40 -19.71 3.10 -7.16
C LEU A 40 -20.02 3.07 -5.66
N GLN A 41 -19.64 4.12 -4.90
CA GLN A 41 -19.86 4.28 -3.46
C GLN A 41 -19.33 3.10 -2.61
N ARG A 42 -19.18 3.34 -1.30
CA ARG A 42 -18.58 2.38 -0.36
C ARG A 42 -19.60 1.31 0.08
N PRO A 43 -19.33 -0.01 -0.09
CA PRO A 43 -20.03 -1.03 0.68
C PRO A 43 -19.56 -0.98 2.14
N PRO A 44 -20.46 -0.77 3.14
CA PRO A 44 -20.06 -0.36 4.49
C PRO A 44 -19.27 -1.41 5.28
N ASN A 45 -19.42 -2.69 4.94
CA ASN A 45 -18.82 -3.81 5.67
C ASN A 45 -17.84 -4.63 4.81
N LEU A 46 -17.27 -4.01 3.77
CA LEU A 46 -16.36 -4.69 2.86
C LEU A 46 -15.09 -5.14 3.59
N GLN A 47 -14.75 -6.42 3.48
CA GLN A 47 -13.56 -7.03 4.09
C GLN A 47 -12.48 -7.35 3.07
N ARG A 48 -12.84 -7.62 1.81
CA ARG A 48 -11.89 -7.96 0.75
C ARG A 48 -12.19 -7.16 -0.51
N LEU A 49 -11.22 -6.42 -0.99
CA LEU A 49 -11.30 -5.66 -2.23
C LEU A 49 -10.20 -6.16 -3.15
N ARG A 50 -10.57 -6.55 -4.37
CA ARG A 50 -9.61 -6.77 -5.45
C ARG A 50 -9.89 -5.84 -6.62
N LEU A 51 -8.88 -5.10 -7.04
CA LEU A 51 -8.91 -4.19 -8.17
C LEU A 51 -8.04 -4.78 -9.27
N PHE A 52 -8.61 -5.02 -10.45
CA PHE A 52 -7.88 -5.53 -11.60
C PHE A 52 -8.00 -4.58 -12.78
N GLY A 53 -6.88 -4.19 -13.36
CA GLY A 53 -6.86 -3.38 -14.57
C GLY A 53 -7.28 -1.92 -14.36
N TYR A 54 -7.30 -1.43 -13.12
CA TYR A 54 -7.69 -0.05 -12.85
C TYR A 54 -6.69 0.92 -13.46
N ASN A 55 -7.12 1.64 -14.50
CA ASN A 55 -6.20 2.38 -15.36
C ASN A 55 -6.26 3.91 -15.18
N CYS A 56 -6.65 4.39 -14.00
CA CYS A 56 -6.60 5.82 -13.66
C CYS A 56 -5.29 6.19 -12.96
N HIS A 57 -4.92 7.46 -12.96
CA HIS A 57 -3.71 7.93 -12.26
C HIS A 57 -3.86 8.02 -10.74
N ARG A 58 -5.09 8.02 -10.21
CA ARG A 58 -5.38 8.19 -8.78
C ARG A 58 -6.42 7.18 -8.35
N PHE A 59 -6.32 6.69 -7.12
CA PHE A 59 -7.34 5.84 -6.50
C PHE A 59 -8.48 6.70 -5.92
N PRO A 60 -9.72 6.19 -5.91
CA PRO A 60 -10.83 6.91 -5.29
C PRO A 60 -10.65 7.01 -3.76
N ASN A 61 -11.07 8.16 -3.21
CA ASN A 61 -10.86 8.49 -1.79
C ASN A 61 -11.55 7.51 -0.82
N TRP A 62 -12.62 6.84 -1.25
CA TRP A 62 -13.32 5.89 -0.39
C TRP A 62 -12.49 4.65 -0.06
N ILE A 63 -11.46 4.30 -0.85
CA ILE A 63 -10.60 3.14 -0.58
C ILE A 63 -9.89 3.27 0.77
N THR A 64 -9.42 4.47 1.13
CA THR A 64 -8.75 4.73 2.42
C THR A 64 -9.74 4.82 3.59
N SER A 65 -11.05 4.84 3.31
CA SER A 65 -12.15 4.90 4.29
C SER A 65 -12.84 3.55 4.53
N LEU A 66 -12.24 2.45 4.06
CA LEU A 66 -12.76 1.08 4.23
C LEU A 66 -12.31 0.48 5.57
N ASN A 67 -12.93 0.93 6.66
CA ASN A 67 -12.49 0.60 8.03
C ASN A 67 -12.48 -0.90 8.39
N TYR A 68 -13.24 -1.73 7.66
CA TYR A 68 -13.31 -3.18 7.89
C TYR A 68 -12.49 -3.99 6.88
N LEU A 69 -11.78 -3.33 5.97
CA LEU A 69 -11.00 -4.01 4.93
C LEU A 69 -9.84 -4.76 5.57
N THR A 70 -9.79 -6.07 5.35
CA THR A 70 -8.74 -6.97 5.81
C THR A 70 -7.81 -7.39 4.67
N VAL A 71 -8.30 -7.43 3.43
CA VAL A 71 -7.50 -7.78 2.25
C VAL A 71 -7.70 -6.76 1.15
N LEU A 72 -6.59 -6.20 0.66
CA LEU A 72 -6.53 -5.36 -0.52
C LEU A 72 -5.57 -5.97 -1.54
N ASP A 73 -6.07 -6.23 -2.74
CA ASP A 73 -5.29 -6.79 -3.84
C ASP A 73 -5.42 -5.87 -5.07
N ILE A 74 -4.34 -5.21 -5.44
CA ILE A 74 -4.28 -4.24 -6.54
C ILE A 74 -3.45 -4.89 -7.65
N ARG A 75 -4.08 -5.20 -8.78
CA ARG A 75 -3.43 -5.93 -9.88
C ARG A 75 -3.57 -5.22 -11.21
N ARG A 76 -2.47 -5.16 -11.97
CA ARG A 76 -2.43 -4.62 -13.34
C ARG A 76 -2.98 -3.19 -13.43
N CYS A 77 -2.77 -2.38 -12.39
CA CYS A 77 -3.16 -0.98 -12.37
C CYS A 77 -2.01 -0.13 -12.95
N GLU A 78 -1.80 -0.27 -14.26
CA GLU A 78 -0.54 0.09 -14.89
C GLU A 78 -0.33 1.61 -15.03
N ASN A 79 -1.39 2.41 -15.17
CA ASN A 79 -1.30 3.88 -15.21
C ASN A 79 -1.23 4.56 -13.84
N CYS A 80 -1.41 3.82 -12.73
CA CYS A 80 -1.27 4.37 -11.39
C CYS A 80 0.22 4.57 -11.06
N SER A 81 0.61 5.80 -10.74
CA SER A 81 1.99 6.13 -10.37
C SER A 81 2.26 6.21 -8.87
N SER A 82 1.20 6.21 -8.05
CA SER A 82 1.27 6.22 -6.59
C SER A 82 0.14 5.40 -5.96
N LEU A 83 0.33 5.03 -4.71
CA LEU A 83 -0.69 4.39 -3.86
C LEU A 83 -1.32 5.45 -2.95
N PRO A 84 -2.60 5.31 -2.57
CA PRO A 84 -3.23 6.22 -1.62
C PRO A 84 -2.72 5.93 -0.20
N ALA A 85 -3.18 6.70 0.79
CA ALA A 85 -2.86 6.54 2.21
C ALA A 85 -3.45 5.26 2.85
N LEU A 86 -2.99 4.11 2.37
CA LEU A 86 -3.42 2.78 2.82
C LEU A 86 -3.03 2.52 4.28
N GLY A 87 -2.02 3.21 4.80
CA GLY A 87 -1.60 3.12 6.20
C GLY A 87 -2.66 3.54 7.23
N LYS A 88 -3.69 4.26 6.79
CA LYS A 88 -4.84 4.64 7.62
C LYS A 88 -5.85 3.51 7.82
N LEU A 89 -5.75 2.41 7.07
CA LEU A 89 -6.70 1.30 7.14
C LEU A 89 -6.49 0.48 8.42
N PRO A 90 -7.42 0.52 9.39
CA PRO A 90 -7.17 0.00 10.74
C PRO A 90 -7.25 -1.53 10.83
N MET A 91 -7.91 -2.19 9.87
CA MET A 91 -8.13 -3.64 9.88
C MET A 91 -7.34 -4.39 8.80
N LEU A 92 -6.56 -3.68 7.97
CA LEU A 92 -5.87 -4.29 6.85
C LEU A 92 -4.84 -5.30 7.34
N ASP A 93 -5.00 -6.56 6.95
CA ASP A 93 -4.16 -7.70 7.31
C ASP A 93 -3.20 -8.03 6.15
N LYS A 94 -3.72 -8.00 4.91
CA LYS A 94 -2.97 -8.32 3.71
C LYS A 94 -3.10 -7.24 2.65
N LEU A 95 -1.95 -6.75 2.18
CA LEU A 95 -1.83 -5.88 1.02
C LEU A 95 -0.98 -6.56 -0.05
N THR A 96 -1.51 -6.64 -1.26
CA THR A 96 -0.79 -7.13 -2.44
C THR A 96 -0.90 -6.11 -3.55
N VAL A 97 0.25 -5.72 -4.10
CA VAL A 97 0.39 -4.82 -5.24
C VAL A 97 1.14 -5.58 -6.33
N HIS A 98 0.47 -5.84 -7.44
CA HIS A 98 0.98 -6.69 -8.52
C HIS A 98 0.86 -5.97 -9.87
N SER A 99 1.96 -5.87 -10.62
CA SER A 99 1.99 -5.32 -11.97
C SER A 99 1.53 -3.86 -12.05
N MET A 100 1.87 -3.04 -11.05
CA MET A 100 1.75 -1.57 -11.13
C MET A 100 2.99 -1.02 -11.83
N ARG A 101 3.01 -1.10 -13.16
CA ARG A 101 4.22 -0.82 -13.94
C ARG A 101 4.71 0.62 -13.83
N ASN A 102 3.85 1.63 -13.73
CA ASN A 102 4.25 3.04 -13.60
C ASN A 102 4.43 3.52 -12.16
N LEU A 103 4.33 2.64 -11.15
CA LEU A 103 4.67 2.99 -9.78
C LEU A 103 6.16 3.32 -9.73
N LYS A 104 6.52 4.58 -9.46
CA LYS A 104 7.93 5.03 -9.45
C LYS A 104 8.49 5.18 -8.05
N CYS A 105 7.69 5.73 -7.15
CA CYS A 105 8.05 5.91 -5.76
C CYS A 105 6.89 5.49 -4.85
N ILE A 106 7.25 5.03 -3.65
CA ILE A 106 6.33 4.92 -2.52
C ILE A 106 6.82 5.90 -1.47
N GLY A 107 6.10 7.00 -1.32
CA GLY A 107 6.43 8.02 -0.32
C GLY A 107 5.69 7.85 0.99
N ASN A 108 5.92 8.79 1.90
CA ASN A 108 5.28 8.86 3.22
C ASN A 108 3.74 9.01 3.15
N GLU A 109 3.19 9.44 2.01
CA GLU A 109 1.75 9.47 1.75
C GLU A 109 1.11 8.07 1.81
N PHE A 110 1.84 7.00 1.46
CA PHE A 110 1.37 5.62 1.56
C PHE A 110 1.03 5.23 3.01
N LEU A 111 1.80 5.76 3.96
CA LEU A 111 1.57 5.60 5.40
C LEU A 111 0.47 6.53 5.92
N GLY A 112 0.03 7.49 5.12
CA GLY A 112 -0.89 8.55 5.53
C GLY A 112 -0.24 9.55 6.49
N ILE A 113 1.05 9.81 6.32
CA ILE A 113 1.81 10.85 7.01
C ILE A 113 1.80 12.12 6.14
N GLY A 114 1.66 13.31 6.73
CA GLY A 114 1.71 14.60 6.01
C GLY A 114 0.39 15.05 5.35
N GLU A 115 -0.66 14.24 5.31
CA GLU A 115 -1.96 14.62 4.71
C GLU A 115 -2.80 15.62 5.54
N ASN A 116 -2.32 16.06 6.70
CA ASN A 116 -3.01 17.07 7.55
C ASN A 116 -2.59 18.52 7.28
N VAL A 117 -1.70 18.80 6.31
CA VAL A 117 -1.19 20.16 6.03
C VAL A 117 -2.15 20.95 5.12
N GLY A 118 -3.44 20.91 5.46
CA GLY A 118 -4.51 21.47 4.64
C GLY A 118 -5.74 21.90 5.44
N ALA A 119 -5.58 22.39 6.67
CA ALA A 119 -6.52 23.30 7.34
C ALA A 119 -5.94 23.76 8.69
N SER A 120 -5.92 25.08 8.87
CA SER A 120 -5.57 25.85 10.06
C SER A 120 -4.07 26.03 10.39
N ASP A 121 -3.63 27.27 10.22
CA ASP A 121 -2.56 27.92 10.98
C ASP A 121 -2.92 27.92 12.47
N HIS A 122 -2.85 26.75 13.11
CA HIS A 122 -2.80 26.64 14.54
C HIS A 122 -1.89 25.48 14.87
N GLU A 123 -0.75 25.82 15.48
CA GLU A 123 0.07 24.88 16.24
C GLU A 123 -0.82 24.16 17.25
N ILE A 124 -1.33 22.99 16.87
CA ILE A 124 -1.96 22.06 17.81
C ILE A 124 -0.84 21.12 18.21
N ALA A 125 -0.32 21.39 19.41
CA ALA A 125 0.54 20.50 20.16
C ALA A 125 0.04 19.04 20.09
N PRO A 126 0.94 18.03 20.16
CA PRO A 126 0.53 16.63 20.25
C PRO A 126 -0.22 16.40 21.57
N SER A 127 -1.53 16.57 21.53
CA SER A 127 -2.45 16.32 22.65
C SER A 127 -3.13 14.98 22.42
N SER A 128 -2.32 13.92 22.38
CA SER A 128 -2.75 12.56 22.70
C SER A 128 -1.51 11.77 23.10
N SER A 129 -1.48 11.25 24.32
CA SER A 129 -0.38 10.47 24.90
C SER A 129 -0.18 9.08 24.25
N SER A 130 -0.76 8.84 23.08
CA SER A 130 -0.70 7.58 22.35
C SER A 130 0.00 7.75 21.00
N LYS A 131 1.12 7.05 20.83
CA LYS A 131 1.89 6.94 19.59
C LYS A 131 0.96 6.59 18.41
N GLU A 132 0.94 7.40 17.35
CA GLU A 132 0.05 7.15 16.20
C GLU A 132 0.49 5.85 15.51
N THR A 133 -0.44 4.94 15.22
CA THR A 133 -0.09 3.65 14.59
C THR A 133 -0.59 3.58 13.16
N LYS A 134 0.33 3.39 12.20
CA LYS A 134 0.01 3.15 10.78
C LYS A 134 0.07 1.66 10.49
N PHE A 135 -0.87 1.16 9.70
CA PHE A 135 -1.03 -0.28 9.42
C PHE A 135 -1.03 -1.16 10.70
N PRO A 136 -1.91 -0.90 11.67
CA PRO A 136 -1.85 -1.56 12.99
C PRO A 136 -1.96 -3.09 12.93
N LYS A 137 -2.67 -3.63 11.93
CA LYS A 137 -2.95 -5.08 11.79
C LYS A 137 -2.31 -5.73 10.58
N LEU A 138 -1.52 -5.00 9.78
CA LEU A 138 -0.96 -5.55 8.55
C LEU A 138 0.04 -6.64 8.88
N LYS A 139 -0.16 -7.84 8.35
CA LYS A 139 0.73 -9.01 8.52
C LYS A 139 1.49 -9.35 7.26
N GLU A 140 0.88 -9.10 6.09
CA GLU A 140 1.48 -9.42 4.80
C GLU A 140 1.51 -8.19 3.88
N LEU A 141 2.71 -7.80 3.47
CA LEU A 141 2.95 -6.75 2.47
C LEU A 141 3.70 -7.35 1.28
N ARG A 142 3.09 -7.30 0.09
CA ARG A 142 3.65 -7.94 -1.11
C ARG A 142 3.66 -6.97 -2.28
N PHE A 143 4.82 -6.77 -2.87
CA PHE A 143 5.02 -6.06 -4.13
C PHE A 143 5.57 -7.04 -5.17
N GLN A 144 4.88 -7.14 -6.31
CA GLN A 144 5.26 -8.04 -7.38
C GLN A 144 5.20 -7.34 -8.74
N GLN A 145 6.25 -7.50 -9.57
CA GLN A 145 6.29 -6.97 -10.94
C GLN A 145 6.01 -5.45 -11.03
N CYS A 146 6.52 -4.66 -10.07
CA CYS A 146 6.47 -3.20 -10.10
C CYS A 146 7.74 -2.68 -10.80
N SER A 147 7.77 -2.79 -12.13
CA SER A 147 9.00 -2.68 -12.92
C SER A 147 9.66 -1.30 -12.92
N GLU A 148 8.89 -0.22 -12.82
CA GLU A 148 9.43 1.16 -12.76
C GLU A 148 9.63 1.67 -11.33
N TRP A 149 9.43 0.83 -10.31
CA TRP A 149 9.55 1.25 -8.92
C TRP A 149 11.02 1.41 -8.56
N GLU A 150 11.43 2.66 -8.33
CA GLU A 150 12.82 3.04 -8.10
C GLU A 150 13.13 3.31 -6.63
N GLU A 151 12.17 3.91 -5.92
CA GLU A 151 12.41 4.47 -4.59
C GLU A 151 11.29 4.12 -3.60
N TRP A 152 11.69 3.73 -2.41
CA TRP A 152 10.79 3.64 -1.26
C TRP A 152 11.32 4.61 -0.21
N GLU A 153 10.61 5.72 -0.06
CA GLU A 153 11.00 6.82 0.82
C GLU A 153 11.09 6.32 2.27
N ASP A 154 12.14 6.74 2.96
CA ASP A 154 12.28 6.46 4.38
C ASP A 154 11.54 7.52 5.20
N ILE A 155 11.25 7.19 6.45
CA ILE A 155 10.66 8.14 7.38
C ILE A 155 11.72 9.12 7.90
N SER A 156 11.27 10.30 8.31
CA SER A 156 12.10 11.30 8.96
C SER A 156 12.43 10.92 10.41
N GLU A 157 13.57 11.39 10.92
CA GLU A 157 14.10 11.02 12.25
C GLU A 157 13.19 11.49 13.40
N ASP A 158 12.53 12.63 13.24
CA ASP A 158 11.57 13.19 14.19
C ASP A 158 10.30 12.33 14.35
N MET A 159 10.00 11.45 13.40
CA MET A 159 8.80 10.60 13.42
C MET A 159 9.03 9.24 14.09
N GLU A 160 10.27 8.84 14.34
CA GLU A 160 10.62 7.51 14.82
C GLU A 160 10.03 7.20 16.20
N ASP A 161 10.01 8.20 17.09
CA ASP A 161 9.47 8.07 18.44
C ASP A 161 7.96 8.34 18.51
N VAL A 162 7.39 8.98 17.49
CA VAL A 162 5.99 9.47 17.48
C VAL A 162 5.04 8.54 16.73
N VAL A 163 5.55 7.69 15.83
CA VAL A 163 4.73 6.79 15.01
C VAL A 163 5.15 5.33 15.15
N CYS A 164 4.17 4.44 15.35
CA CYS A 164 4.33 2.99 15.23
C CYS A 164 3.96 2.58 13.82
N ILE A 165 4.89 1.99 13.06
CA ILE A 165 4.64 1.58 11.68
C ILE A 165 4.58 0.06 11.62
N MET A 166 3.47 -0.48 11.10
CA MET A 166 3.32 -1.90 10.77
C MET A 166 3.73 -2.85 11.92
N PRO A 167 3.20 -2.65 13.16
CA PRO A 167 3.66 -3.41 14.34
C PRO A 167 3.33 -4.91 14.27
N SER A 168 2.45 -5.33 13.36
CA SER A 168 2.05 -6.73 13.16
C SER A 168 2.65 -7.38 11.91
N LEU A 169 3.49 -6.67 11.15
CA LEU A 169 3.98 -7.14 9.86
C LEU A 169 4.89 -8.34 10.02
N HIS A 170 4.45 -9.47 9.51
CA HIS A 170 5.13 -10.75 9.66
C HIS A 170 5.91 -11.14 8.40
N THR A 171 5.36 -10.80 7.24
CA THR A 171 5.86 -11.19 5.93
C THR A 171 5.92 -9.99 4.99
N MET A 172 7.11 -9.76 4.42
CA MET A 172 7.34 -8.82 3.34
C MET A 172 7.91 -9.55 2.13
N GLU A 173 7.28 -9.38 0.97
CA GLU A 173 7.74 -9.96 -0.29
C GLU A 173 7.92 -8.87 -1.34
N ILE A 174 9.09 -8.84 -1.98
CA ILE A 174 9.42 -7.96 -3.10
C ILE A 174 9.96 -8.85 -4.23
N ILE A 175 9.17 -8.99 -5.29
CA ILE A 175 9.40 -9.98 -6.34
C ILE A 175 9.34 -9.30 -7.71
N MET A 176 10.38 -9.46 -8.54
CA MET A 176 10.42 -8.87 -9.88
C MET A 176 10.28 -7.33 -9.88
N CYS A 177 10.96 -6.65 -8.96
CA CYS A 177 11.02 -5.18 -8.87
C CYS A 177 12.46 -4.71 -9.16
N PRO A 178 12.94 -4.79 -10.41
CA PRO A 178 14.37 -4.67 -10.75
C PRO A 178 14.96 -3.29 -10.51
N LYS A 179 14.15 -2.22 -10.52
CA LYS A 179 14.63 -0.84 -10.39
C LYS A 179 14.69 -0.33 -8.95
N LEU A 180 14.16 -1.07 -7.98
CA LEU A 180 14.08 -0.60 -6.60
C LEU A 180 15.47 -0.60 -5.98
N LYS A 181 15.96 0.59 -5.61
CA LYS A 181 17.36 0.80 -5.21
C LYS A 181 17.64 0.43 -3.75
N ALA A 182 16.64 0.52 -2.88
CA ALA A 182 16.80 0.38 -1.44
C ALA A 182 15.46 0.06 -0.77
N LEU A 183 15.51 -0.55 0.41
CA LEU A 183 14.41 -0.54 1.36
C LEU A 183 14.57 0.63 2.34
N PRO A 184 13.48 1.18 2.90
CA PRO A 184 13.56 2.28 3.86
C PRO A 184 14.07 1.76 5.21
N HIS A 185 15.32 2.08 5.54
CA HIS A 185 16.05 1.48 6.67
C HIS A 185 15.42 1.83 8.02
N ARG A 186 15.00 3.08 8.27
CA ARG A 186 14.34 3.47 9.52
C ARG A 186 12.96 2.83 9.64
N LEU A 187 12.20 2.82 8.55
CA LEU A 187 10.91 2.12 8.50
C LEU A 187 11.08 0.64 8.83
N LEU A 188 12.09 -0.04 8.26
CA LEU A 188 12.37 -1.44 8.57
C LEU A 188 12.73 -1.67 10.05
N ARG A 189 13.51 -0.77 10.65
CA ARG A 189 13.83 -0.82 12.08
C ARG A 189 12.58 -0.72 12.97
N LEU A 190 11.56 0.04 12.55
CA LEU A 190 10.29 0.13 13.26
C LEU A 190 9.40 -1.12 13.08
N THR A 191 9.62 -1.93 12.03
CA THR A 191 8.88 -3.17 11.78
C THR A 191 9.41 -4.38 12.55
N SER A 192 9.47 -4.27 13.88
CA SER A 192 10.08 -5.28 14.77
C SER A 192 9.46 -6.69 14.73
N SER A 193 8.26 -6.86 14.18
CA SER A 193 7.57 -8.15 14.07
C SER A 193 7.88 -8.93 12.78
N LEU A 194 8.69 -8.36 11.88
CA LEU A 194 9.02 -8.97 10.60
C LEU A 194 9.83 -10.25 10.79
N GLN A 195 9.30 -11.37 10.31
CA GLN A 195 9.95 -12.69 10.41
C GLN A 195 10.37 -13.26 9.07
N PHE A 196 9.71 -12.85 7.99
CA PHE A 196 9.95 -13.34 6.64
C PHE A 196 10.15 -12.16 5.69
N LEU A 197 11.35 -12.05 5.14
CA LEU A 197 11.66 -11.11 4.06
C LEU A 197 12.10 -11.91 2.84
N THR A 198 11.39 -11.77 1.74
CA THR A 198 11.71 -12.42 0.47
C THR A 198 11.96 -11.38 -0.60
N ILE A 199 13.17 -11.37 -1.15
CA ILE A 199 13.57 -10.54 -2.29
C ILE A 199 13.90 -11.50 -3.43
N ARG A 200 13.17 -11.43 -4.54
CA ARG A 200 13.39 -12.31 -5.70
C ARG A 200 13.41 -11.53 -7.00
N ASN A 201 14.29 -11.88 -7.94
CA ASN A 201 14.32 -11.25 -9.27
C ASN A 201 14.37 -9.70 -9.21
N SER A 202 15.10 -9.16 -8.23
CA SER A 202 15.17 -7.71 -7.97
C SER A 202 16.63 -7.33 -7.73
N GLU A 203 17.41 -7.26 -8.81
CA GLU A 203 18.88 -7.25 -8.83
C GLU A 203 19.50 -6.20 -7.92
N LEU A 204 19.06 -4.93 -7.98
CA LEU A 204 19.60 -3.85 -7.15
C LEU A 204 19.38 -4.10 -5.65
N LEU A 205 18.23 -4.67 -5.26
CA LEU A 205 18.02 -5.07 -3.87
C LEU A 205 18.85 -6.29 -3.50
N LEU A 206 18.99 -7.27 -4.40
CA LEU A 206 19.79 -8.46 -4.15
C LEU A 206 21.25 -8.08 -3.87
N GLU A 207 21.83 -7.15 -4.63
CA GLU A 207 23.20 -6.65 -4.41
C GLU A 207 23.39 -6.08 -3.00
N ARG A 208 22.42 -5.29 -2.51
CA ARG A 208 22.51 -4.62 -1.20
C ARG A 208 22.17 -5.52 -0.03
N TYR A 209 21.24 -6.44 -0.20
CA TYR A 209 20.66 -7.22 0.91
C TYR A 209 21.07 -8.70 0.87
N MET A 210 22.03 -9.09 0.03
CA MET A 210 22.53 -10.47 -0.04
C MET A 210 23.10 -10.91 1.32
N LYS A 211 22.67 -12.09 1.77
CA LYS A 211 23.09 -12.66 3.05
C LYS A 211 24.61 -12.80 3.17
N GLY A 212 25.19 -12.02 4.08
CA GLY A 212 26.61 -12.09 4.45
C GLY A 212 27.58 -11.35 3.53
N SER A 213 27.09 -10.70 2.45
CA SER A 213 27.95 -9.97 1.51
C SER A 213 27.38 -8.65 1.00
N GLY A 214 26.07 -8.38 1.18
CA GLY A 214 25.46 -7.12 0.77
C GLY A 214 25.73 -5.99 1.76
N ASP A 215 25.96 -4.80 1.25
CA ASP A 215 26.32 -3.60 2.04
C ASP A 215 25.29 -3.24 3.13
N ASP A 216 24.02 -3.56 2.91
CA ASP A 216 22.92 -3.27 3.81
C ASP A 216 22.42 -4.51 4.57
N TRP A 217 23.16 -5.63 4.55
CA TRP A 217 22.73 -6.86 5.23
C TRP A 217 22.41 -6.64 6.71
N ASP A 218 23.22 -5.83 7.40
CA ASP A 218 23.05 -5.53 8.83
C ASP A 218 21.70 -4.87 9.16
N VAL A 219 21.11 -4.14 8.21
CA VAL A 219 19.80 -3.49 8.35
C VAL A 219 18.70 -4.54 8.53
N ILE A 220 18.82 -5.68 7.85
CA ILE A 220 17.81 -6.76 7.86
C ILE A 220 18.27 -8.01 8.60
N ALA A 221 19.50 -8.04 9.13
CA ALA A 221 20.07 -9.20 9.81
C ALA A 221 19.27 -9.67 11.03
N HIS A 222 18.48 -8.76 11.63
CA HIS A 222 17.56 -9.06 12.72
C HIS A 222 16.31 -9.88 12.28
N VAL A 223 16.00 -9.91 10.97
CA VAL A 223 14.88 -10.67 10.41
C VAL A 223 15.24 -12.15 10.38
N ARG A 224 14.40 -12.99 10.98
CA ARG A 224 14.68 -14.42 11.17
C ARG A 224 14.90 -15.20 9.87
N ASN A 225 14.06 -14.95 8.87
CA ASN A 225 14.05 -15.69 7.61
C ASN A 225 14.15 -14.73 6.44
N VAL A 226 15.38 -14.42 6.04
CA VAL A 226 15.65 -13.67 4.80
C VAL A 226 15.94 -14.64 3.65
N LYS A 227 15.23 -14.50 2.54
CA LYS A 227 15.47 -15.21 1.28
C LYS A 227 15.74 -14.21 0.18
N THR A 228 16.94 -14.28 -0.40
CA THR A 228 17.37 -13.49 -1.56
C THR A 228 17.69 -14.45 -2.69
N GLU A 229 16.94 -14.41 -3.78
CA GLU A 229 17.14 -15.28 -4.94
C GLU A 229 17.07 -14.47 -6.23
N LEU A 230 17.84 -14.86 -7.24
CA LEU A 230 17.71 -14.30 -8.58
C LEU A 230 16.35 -14.63 -9.21
#